data_AF-A0A9R1IHY3-F1
#
_entry.id   AF-A0A9R1IHY3-F1
#
_cell.length_a   1.000
_cell.length_b   1.000
_cell.length_c   1.000
_cell.angle_alpha   90.00
_cell.angle_beta   90.00
_cell.angle_gamma   90.00
#
_symmetry.space_group_name_H-M   'P 1'
#
loop_
_entity.id
_entity.type
_entity.pdbx_description
1 polymer ?
#
loop_
_entity_poly.entity_id
_entity_poly.type
_entity_poly.pdbx_seq_one_letter_code
_entity_poly.pdbx_strand_id
1 'polypeptide(L)'
;MVASLDNVRGLTLAMSSSAFIGSSFVIKKIGLKKAGDSGARARAGSGGHSYLYEPLWWLGMVTMILGEIANFAAYAFAPAILVTPLGALSIIFSAVLAHFILKERLHMFGVVGCILCVVGSVGIVLHAPKEREINSVEEIWHFATQPGFIVYSCVAVVGALFLIFWAVKRSGHRKMLVYIAICSLMGSLTVISVKAVAIALKLSFSESNQFIYVQTWFFIFVVIICCLVQLNYLNKALDSFNTAVVSPVYYVMFTILTILANMIMYKDWVSQSATQIATQLCGFVTIVAGTFLLHKTNTSSTDRHAESAPTPPPPPPPPPDQICVQG
;
A
#
# COMPACT_ATOMS: atom_id res chain seq x y z
N MET A 1 9.36 21.00 22.03
CA MET A 1 9.80 19.82 21.26
C MET A 1 9.45 20.10 19.81
N VAL A 2 10.35 20.79 19.09
CA VAL A 2 10.07 21.25 17.72
C VAL A 2 10.52 20.13 16.77
N ALA A 3 9.58 19.54 16.03
CA ALA A 3 9.92 18.67 14.91
C ALA A 3 10.81 19.46 13.95
N SER A 4 11.91 18.88 13.45
CA SER A 4 12.72 19.54 12.42
C SER A 4 11.82 20.00 11.28
N LEU A 5 12.09 21.17 10.68
CA LEU A 5 11.29 21.72 9.59
C LEU A 5 11.09 20.69 8.46
N ASP A 6 12.11 19.87 8.22
CA ASP A 6 12.07 18.79 7.24
C ASP A 6 11.12 17.64 7.64
N ASN A 7 11.06 17.26 8.93
CA ASN A 7 10.07 16.30 9.41
C ASN A 7 8.64 16.82 9.21
N VAL A 8 8.40 18.11 9.45
CA VAL A 8 7.08 18.73 9.26
C VAL A 8 6.71 18.74 7.77
N ARG A 9 7.66 19.05 6.89
CA ARG A 9 7.49 18.98 5.43
C ARG A 9 7.15 17.56 4.98
N GLY A 10 7.93 16.57 5.41
CA GLY A 10 7.70 15.17 5.07
C GLY A 10 6.36 14.64 5.59
N LEU A 11 5.98 14.99 6.82
CA LEU A 11 4.67 14.65 7.38
C LEU A 11 3.51 15.29 6.59
N THR A 12 3.62 16.57 6.25
CA THR A 12 2.61 17.29 5.47
C THR A 12 2.46 16.67 4.08
N LEU A 13 3.58 16.29 3.44
CA LEU A 13 3.58 15.58 2.15
C LEU A 13 2.97 14.19 2.26
N ALA A 14 3.25 13.42 3.32
CA ALA A 14 2.66 12.10 3.54
C ALA A 14 1.14 12.17 3.78
N MET A 15 0.67 13.18 4.53
CA MET A 15 -0.75 13.40 4.78
C MET A 15 -1.49 13.87 3.53
N SER A 16 -0.90 14.80 2.75
CA SER A 16 -1.49 15.27 1.49
C SER A 16 -1.53 14.16 0.45
N SER A 17 -0.46 13.37 0.34
CA SER A 17 -0.42 12.14 -0.46
C SER A 17 -1.56 11.20 -0.12
N SER A 18 -1.76 10.91 1.18
CA SER A 18 -2.82 10.03 1.64
C SER A 18 -4.22 10.57 1.25
N ALA A 19 -4.43 11.89 1.36
CA ALA A 19 -5.68 12.52 0.95
C ALA A 19 -5.91 12.41 -0.57
N PHE A 20 -4.88 12.65 -1.39
CA PHE A 20 -4.96 12.52 -2.84
C PHE A 20 -5.22 11.08 -3.27
N ILE A 21 -4.44 10.12 -2.75
CA ILE A 21 -4.61 8.69 -3.05
C ILE A 21 -6.01 8.23 -2.62
N GLY A 22 -6.46 8.58 -1.41
CA GLY A 22 -7.78 8.22 -0.90
C GLY A 22 -8.91 8.77 -1.76
N SER A 23 -8.83 10.05 -2.13
CA SER A 23 -9.80 10.73 -3.01
C SER A 23 -9.81 10.13 -4.41
N SER A 24 -8.64 9.74 -4.94
CA SER A 24 -8.50 9.15 -6.27
C SER A 24 -9.36 7.90 -6.45
N PHE A 25 -9.46 7.05 -5.42
CA PHE A 25 -10.28 5.84 -5.44
C PHE A 25 -11.76 6.16 -5.58
N VAL A 26 -12.24 7.19 -4.87
CA VAL A 26 -13.63 7.62 -4.91
C VAL A 26 -13.98 8.23 -6.25
N ILE A 27 -13.12 9.11 -6.78
CA ILE A 27 -13.29 9.74 -8.10
C ILE A 27 -13.30 8.68 -9.21
N LYS A 28 -12.34 7.75 -9.21
CA LYS A 28 -12.31 6.62 -10.16
C LYS A 28 -13.58 5.78 -10.07
N LYS A 29 -14.07 5.51 -8.86
CA LYS A 29 -15.32 4.75 -8.66
C LYS A 29 -16.54 5.47 -9.23
N ILE A 30 -16.61 6.80 -9.13
CA ILE A 30 -17.67 7.60 -9.79
C ILE A 30 -17.56 7.49 -11.31
N GLY A 31 -16.36 7.67 -11.87
CA GLY A 31 -16.13 7.54 -13.31
C GLY A 31 -16.48 6.16 -13.85
N LEU A 32 -16.13 5.09 -13.13
CA LEU A 32 -16.47 3.72 -13.50
C LEU A 32 -17.98 3.45 -13.46
N LYS A 33 -18.70 3.98 -12.46
CA LYS A 33 -20.16 3.86 -12.40
C LYS A 33 -20.81 4.54 -13.61
N LYS A 34 -20.42 5.78 -13.90
CA LYS A 34 -20.94 6.56 -15.03
C LYS A 34 -20.65 5.91 -16.39
N ALA A 35 -19.46 5.35 -16.59
CA ALA A 35 -19.13 4.60 -17.80
C ALA A 35 -19.89 3.26 -17.90
N GLY A 36 -20.26 2.66 -16.76
CA GLY A 36 -21.03 1.42 -16.69
C GLY A 36 -22.54 1.58 -16.95
N ASP A 37 -23.07 2.81 -16.84
CA ASP A 37 -24.46 3.12 -17.18
C ASP A 37 -24.73 3.02 -18.69
N SER A 38 -23.68 3.04 -19.51
CA SER A 38 -23.73 2.82 -20.97
C SER A 38 -24.03 1.35 -21.37
N GLY A 39 -24.17 0.44 -20.39
CA GLY A 39 -24.61 -0.95 -20.60
C GLY A 39 -23.73 -2.01 -19.95
N ALA A 40 -24.25 -3.24 -19.80
CA ALA A 40 -23.56 -4.34 -19.10
C ALA A 40 -22.21 -4.76 -19.75
N ARG A 41 -22.06 -4.59 -21.07
CA ARG A 41 -20.77 -4.80 -21.78
C ARG A 41 -19.78 -3.65 -21.65
N ALA A 42 -20.23 -2.48 -21.18
CA ALA A 42 -19.39 -1.29 -21.00
C ALA A 42 -18.70 -1.26 -19.63
N ARG A 43 -19.17 -2.08 -18.67
CA ARG A 43 -18.57 -2.18 -17.32
C ARG A 43 -17.17 -2.77 -17.40
N ALA A 44 -16.23 -2.17 -16.65
CA ALA A 44 -14.88 -2.69 -16.54
C ALA A 44 -14.82 -4.14 -16.03
N GLY A 45 -15.72 -4.52 -15.10
CA GLY A 45 -15.78 -5.87 -14.54
C GLY A 45 -16.19 -6.97 -15.53
N SER A 46 -16.75 -6.62 -16.69
CA SER A 46 -17.11 -7.57 -17.77
C SER A 46 -16.13 -7.52 -18.96
N GLY A 47 -14.98 -6.87 -18.80
CA GLY A 47 -13.97 -6.68 -19.87
C GLY A 47 -14.23 -5.47 -20.76
N GLY A 48 -15.17 -4.60 -20.41
CA GLY A 48 -15.48 -3.36 -21.13
C GLY A 48 -14.45 -2.26 -20.88
N HIS A 49 -14.06 -1.55 -21.95
CA HIS A 49 -13.06 -0.47 -21.90
C HIS A 49 -13.67 0.94 -21.95
N SER A 50 -15.00 1.06 -21.79
CA SER A 50 -15.72 2.34 -21.92
C SER A 50 -15.30 3.41 -20.91
N TYR A 51 -14.72 3.00 -19.77
CA TYR A 51 -14.23 3.91 -18.74
C TYR A 51 -13.04 4.76 -19.19
N LEU A 52 -12.30 4.34 -20.23
CA LEU A 52 -11.18 5.11 -20.79
C LEU A 52 -11.64 6.43 -21.45
N TYR A 53 -12.92 6.51 -21.84
CA TYR A 53 -13.52 7.72 -22.41
C TYR A 53 -14.11 8.65 -21.35
N GLU A 54 -14.23 8.20 -20.10
CA GLU A 54 -14.84 9.00 -19.03
C GLU A 54 -13.80 9.93 -18.39
N PRO A 55 -13.95 11.27 -18.48
CA PRO A 55 -12.96 12.21 -17.96
C PRO A 55 -12.80 12.13 -16.44
N LEU A 56 -13.85 11.75 -15.71
CA LEU A 56 -13.78 11.55 -14.26
C LEU A 56 -12.85 10.39 -13.88
N TRP A 57 -12.76 9.34 -14.70
CA TRP A 57 -11.82 8.25 -14.45
C TRP A 57 -10.37 8.74 -14.57
N TRP A 58 -10.07 9.51 -15.62
CA TRP A 58 -8.75 10.12 -15.82
C TRP A 58 -8.39 11.14 -14.74
N LEU A 59 -9.35 11.95 -14.29
CA LEU A 59 -9.14 12.85 -13.14
C LEU A 59 -8.73 12.08 -11.89
N GLY A 60 -9.37 10.92 -11.65
CA GLY A 60 -8.98 10.03 -10.58
C GLY A 60 -7.57 9.45 -10.76
N MET A 61 -7.18 9.07 -11.98
CA MET A 61 -5.81 8.63 -12.27
C MET A 61 -4.76 9.72 -12.06
N VAL A 62 -5.00 10.95 -12.54
CA VAL A 62 -4.09 12.09 -12.31
C VAL A 62 -3.95 12.40 -10.82
N THR A 63 -5.06 12.38 -10.08
CA THR A 63 -5.05 12.58 -8.63
C THR A 63 -4.22 11.49 -7.91
N MET A 64 -4.32 10.24 -8.35
CA MET A 64 -3.50 9.14 -7.83
C MET A 64 -2.01 9.39 -8.09
N ILE A 65 -1.64 9.79 -9.31
CA ILE A 65 -0.25 10.08 -9.68
C ILE A 65 0.32 11.22 -8.82
N LEU A 66 -0.43 12.31 -8.64
CA LEU A 66 -0.02 13.41 -7.76
C LEU A 66 0.18 12.94 -6.31
N GLY A 67 -0.71 12.07 -5.83
CA GLY A 67 -0.58 11.44 -4.52
C GLY A 67 0.68 10.60 -4.38
N GLU A 68 1.01 9.77 -5.38
CA GLU A 68 2.24 8.96 -5.37
C GLU A 68 3.52 9.82 -5.48
N ILE A 69 3.50 10.91 -6.25
CA ILE A 69 4.62 11.87 -6.30
C ILE A 69 4.83 12.52 -4.93
N ALA A 70 3.75 12.93 -4.26
CA ALA A 70 3.81 13.48 -2.90
C ALA A 70 4.31 12.42 -1.88
N ASN A 71 3.91 11.15 -2.04
CA ASN A 71 4.38 10.03 -1.22
C ASN A 71 5.89 9.83 -1.37
N PHE A 72 6.35 9.80 -2.62
CA PHE A 72 7.76 9.68 -2.97
C PHE A 72 8.57 10.84 -2.41
N ALA A 73 8.08 12.07 -2.56
CA ALA A 73 8.70 13.25 -1.99
C ALA A 73 8.77 13.15 -0.45
N ALA A 74 7.72 12.66 0.23
CA ALA A 74 7.71 12.50 1.67
C ALA A 74 8.88 11.62 2.18
N TYR A 75 9.25 10.56 1.46
CA TYR A 75 10.39 9.71 1.82
C TYR A 75 11.75 10.44 1.78
N ALA A 76 11.87 11.56 1.05
CA ALA A 76 13.08 12.38 1.03
C ALA A 76 13.22 13.33 2.23
N PHE A 77 12.13 13.55 2.99
CA PHE A 77 12.08 14.51 4.10
C PHE A 77 11.69 13.89 5.44
N ALA A 78 11.13 12.68 5.45
CA ALA A 78 10.68 11.99 6.65
C ALA A 78 11.16 10.53 6.70
N PRO A 79 11.28 9.95 7.90
CA PRO A 79 11.67 8.57 8.06
C PRO A 79 10.57 7.64 7.55
N ALA A 80 10.97 6.55 6.88
CA ALA A 80 10.03 5.58 6.33
C ALA A 80 9.18 4.90 7.44
N ILE A 81 9.70 4.80 8.68
CA ILE A 81 8.93 4.34 9.85
C ILE A 81 7.68 5.19 10.13
N LEU A 82 7.63 6.44 9.65
CA LEU A 82 6.45 7.31 9.74
C LEU A 82 5.62 7.28 8.47
N VAL A 83 6.26 7.43 7.31
CA VAL A 83 5.56 7.56 6.02
C VAL A 83 4.78 6.28 5.70
N THR A 84 5.37 5.10 5.95
CA THR A 84 4.74 3.81 5.61
C THR A 84 3.46 3.54 6.42
N PRO A 85 3.41 3.68 7.76
CA PRO A 85 2.16 3.53 8.49
C PRO A 85 1.09 4.56 8.12
N LEU A 86 1.49 5.82 7.88
CA LEU A 86 0.57 6.91 7.54
C LEU A 86 -0.18 6.66 6.22
N GLY A 87 0.34 5.81 5.32
CA GLY A 87 -0.38 5.38 4.13
C GLY A 87 -1.76 4.78 4.42
N ALA A 88 -2.01 4.23 5.62
CA ALA A 88 -3.34 3.78 6.04
C ALA A 88 -4.39 4.90 6.10
N LEU A 89 -3.97 6.16 6.27
CA LEU A 89 -4.87 7.31 6.22
C LEU A 89 -5.56 7.44 4.86
N SER A 90 -4.93 7.00 3.76
CA SER A 90 -5.56 7.02 2.43
C SER A 90 -6.84 6.17 2.37
N ILE A 91 -6.85 5.06 3.12
CA ILE A 91 -8.02 4.17 3.23
C ILE A 91 -9.14 4.87 3.99
N ILE A 92 -8.80 5.62 5.04
CA ILE A 92 -9.76 6.43 5.81
C ILE A 92 -10.37 7.52 4.93
N PHE A 93 -9.53 8.31 4.26
CA PHE A 93 -9.99 9.36 3.34
C PHE A 93 -10.92 8.78 2.29
N SER A 94 -10.55 7.65 1.68
CA SER A 94 -11.40 6.98 0.70
C SER A 94 -12.74 6.54 1.29
N ALA A 95 -12.75 5.90 2.47
CA ALA A 95 -13.97 5.42 3.10
C ALA A 95 -14.91 6.56 3.53
N VAL A 96 -14.36 7.64 4.09
CA VAL A 96 -15.12 8.83 4.51
C VAL A 96 -15.71 9.55 3.30
N LEU A 97 -14.91 9.78 2.24
CA LEU A 97 -15.43 10.40 1.01
C LEU A 97 -16.46 9.50 0.31
N ALA A 98 -16.27 8.18 0.29
CA ALA A 98 -17.27 7.27 -0.26
C ALA A 98 -18.60 7.32 0.51
N HIS A 99 -18.54 7.48 1.83
CA HIS A 99 -19.74 7.66 2.64
C HIS A 99 -20.53 8.92 2.25
N PHE A 100 -19.85 10.06 2.12
CA PHE A 100 -20.52 11.33 1.82
C PHE A 100 -20.91 11.46 0.33
N ILE A 101 -20.00 11.11 -0.59
CA ILE A 101 -20.18 11.38 -2.04
C ILE A 101 -20.98 10.25 -2.71
N LEU A 102 -20.67 8.99 -2.40
CA LEU A 102 -21.33 7.82 -3.01
C LEU A 102 -22.53 7.34 -2.18
N LYS A 103 -22.78 7.96 -1.02
CA LYS A 103 -23.84 7.57 -0.07
C LYS A 103 -23.71 6.11 0.38
N GLU A 104 -22.50 5.58 0.40
CA GLU A 104 -22.23 4.22 0.87
C GLU A 104 -22.34 4.18 2.39
N ARG A 105 -23.01 3.18 2.95
CA ARG A 105 -23.24 3.15 4.41
C ARG A 105 -21.96 2.76 5.15
N LEU A 106 -21.42 3.69 5.92
CA LEU A 106 -20.30 3.45 6.82
C LEU A 106 -20.86 3.02 8.18
N HIS A 107 -20.78 1.71 8.45
CA HIS A 107 -21.34 1.13 9.67
C HIS A 107 -20.60 1.64 10.92
N MET A 108 -21.20 1.52 12.11
CA MET A 108 -20.61 1.97 13.39
C MET A 108 -19.20 1.40 13.61
N PHE A 109 -18.99 0.12 13.30
CA PHE A 109 -17.66 -0.52 13.31
C PHE A 109 -16.68 0.15 12.34
N GLY A 110 -17.12 0.64 11.18
CA GLY A 110 -16.28 1.38 10.24
C GLY A 110 -15.85 2.72 10.82
N VAL A 111 -16.74 3.42 11.54
CA VAL A 111 -16.42 4.68 12.24
C VAL A 111 -15.37 4.43 13.32
N VAL A 112 -15.56 3.40 14.14
CA VAL A 112 -14.56 2.99 15.15
C VAL A 112 -13.22 2.66 14.49
N GLY A 113 -13.25 1.97 13.34
CA GLY A 113 -12.04 1.66 12.56
C GLY A 113 -11.29 2.91 12.12
N CYS A 114 -12.01 3.91 11.60
CA CYS A 114 -11.44 5.22 11.25
C CYS A 114 -10.82 5.93 12.46
N ILE A 115 -11.52 5.96 13.60
CA ILE A 115 -11.02 6.59 14.84
C ILE A 115 -9.73 5.91 15.30
N LEU A 116 -9.70 4.57 15.33
CA LEU A 116 -8.51 3.81 15.72
C LEU A 116 -7.32 4.11 14.80
N CYS A 117 -7.53 4.16 13.47
CA CYS A 117 -6.45 4.49 12.55
C CYS A 117 -5.93 5.93 12.73
N VAL A 118 -6.80 6.90 13.03
CA VAL A 118 -6.39 8.28 13.34
C VAL A 118 -5.58 8.32 14.64
N VAL A 119 -6.08 7.71 15.71
CA VAL A 119 -5.39 7.66 17.02
C VAL A 119 -4.03 6.99 16.90
N GLY A 120 -3.95 5.84 16.21
CA GLY A 120 -2.69 5.14 16.00
C GLY A 120 -1.70 5.94 15.16
N SER A 121 -2.17 6.64 14.12
CA SER A 121 -1.33 7.52 13.29
C SER A 121 -0.76 8.69 14.10
N VAL A 122 -1.60 9.36 14.91
CA VAL A 122 -1.17 10.43 15.81
C VAL A 122 -0.15 9.90 16.84
N GLY A 123 -0.40 8.72 17.42
CA GLY A 123 0.52 8.10 18.38
C GLY A 123 1.92 7.85 17.82
N ILE A 124 2.00 7.34 16.58
CA ILE A 124 3.26 7.12 15.86
C ILE A 124 3.97 8.45 15.58
N VAL A 125 3.24 9.46 15.07
CA VAL A 125 3.81 10.79 14.74
C VAL A 125 4.36 11.51 15.98
N LEU A 126 3.64 11.46 17.10
CA LEU A 126 4.05 12.13 18.34
C LEU A 126 5.35 11.55 18.93
N HIS A 127 5.64 10.28 18.70
CA HIS A 127 6.82 9.60 19.22
C HIS A 127 7.85 9.28 18.13
N ALA A 128 7.73 9.95 16.99
CA ALA A 128 8.62 9.81 15.84
C ALA A 128 10.11 10.00 16.21
N PRO A 129 11.04 9.19 15.67
CA PRO A 129 12.45 9.53 15.71
C PRO A 129 12.69 10.85 14.96
N LYS A 130 13.70 11.59 15.39
CA LYS A 130 14.20 12.72 14.59
C LYS A 130 14.84 12.14 13.33
N GLU A 131 14.53 12.72 12.18
CA GLU A 131 15.18 12.33 10.93
C GLU A 131 16.65 12.73 11.02
N ARG A 132 17.55 11.84 10.57
CA ARG A 132 18.96 12.18 10.41
C ARG A 132 19.12 12.95 9.10
N GLU A 133 19.82 14.06 9.17
CA GLU A 133 20.20 14.82 7.97
C GLU A 133 21.23 14.01 7.19
N ILE A 134 20.74 13.30 6.17
CA ILE A 134 21.57 12.53 5.25
C ILE A 134 22.02 13.48 4.13
N ASN A 135 23.33 13.71 4.04
CA ASN A 135 23.89 14.74 3.16
C ASN A 135 24.43 14.17 1.83
N SER A 136 24.49 12.85 1.67
CA SER A 136 24.99 12.21 0.44
C SER A 136 24.43 10.80 0.25
N VAL A 137 24.31 10.35 -1.01
CA VAL A 137 23.98 8.96 -1.34
C VAL A 137 25.06 7.99 -0.85
N GLU A 138 26.32 8.44 -0.75
CA GLU A 138 27.41 7.64 -0.20
C GLU A 138 27.21 7.30 1.28
N GLU A 139 26.57 8.20 2.03
CA GLU A 139 26.25 7.95 3.43
C GLU A 139 25.19 6.84 3.56
N ILE A 140 24.17 6.87 2.69
CA ILE A 140 23.16 5.80 2.60
C ILE A 140 23.81 4.49 2.17
N TRP A 141 24.74 4.54 1.21
CA TRP A 141 25.51 3.39 0.77
C TRP A 141 26.34 2.79 1.91
N HIS A 142 26.96 3.63 2.73
CA HIS A 142 27.70 3.19 3.92
C HIS A 142 26.77 2.48 4.91
N PHE A 143 25.56 3.00 5.17
CA PHE A 143 24.57 2.31 6.00
C PHE A 143 24.11 0.98 5.38
N ALA A 144 23.89 0.95 4.07
CA ALA A 144 23.47 -0.24 3.34
C ALA A 144 24.56 -1.34 3.30
N THR A 145 25.83 -0.95 3.35
CA THR A 145 26.97 -1.88 3.36
C THR A 145 27.40 -2.32 4.76
N GLN A 146 26.71 -1.87 5.82
CA GLN A 146 26.95 -2.39 7.15
C GLN A 146 26.47 -3.85 7.27
N PRO A 147 27.18 -4.69 8.05
CA PRO A 147 26.91 -6.13 8.13
C PRO A 147 25.47 -6.45 8.54
N GLY A 148 24.86 -5.64 9.42
CA GLY A 148 23.47 -5.83 9.84
C GLY A 148 22.48 -5.74 8.68
N PHE A 149 22.60 -4.71 7.83
CA PHE A 149 21.69 -4.53 6.71
C PHE A 149 21.96 -5.49 5.55
N ILE A 150 23.23 -5.85 5.32
CA ILE A 150 23.59 -6.90 4.35
C ILE A 150 22.94 -8.23 4.76
N VAL A 151 23.08 -8.63 6.04
CA VAL A 151 22.45 -9.88 6.53
C VAL A 151 20.94 -9.82 6.36
N TYR A 152 20.29 -8.71 6.74
CA TYR A 152 18.85 -8.54 6.53
C TYR A 152 18.47 -8.67 5.04
N SER A 153 19.20 -8.01 4.15
CA SER A 153 18.95 -8.03 2.71
C SER A 153 19.13 -9.42 2.12
N CYS A 154 20.19 -10.14 2.50
CA CYS A 154 20.41 -11.53 2.11
C CYS A 154 19.29 -12.44 2.62
N VAL A 155 18.89 -12.31 3.89
CA VAL A 155 17.78 -13.09 4.47
C VAL A 155 16.47 -12.78 3.76
N ALA A 156 16.19 -11.52 3.43
CA ALA A 156 14.98 -11.13 2.73
C ALA A 156 14.94 -11.71 1.30
N VAL A 157 16.05 -11.60 0.54
CA VAL A 157 16.14 -12.14 -0.82
C VAL A 157 16.11 -13.67 -0.82
N VAL A 158 16.92 -14.33 0.01
CA VAL A 158 16.94 -15.80 0.11
C VAL A 158 15.60 -16.32 0.63
N GLY A 159 15.00 -15.66 1.61
CA GLY A 159 13.67 -15.98 2.11
C GLY A 159 12.60 -15.85 1.03
N ALA A 160 12.62 -14.76 0.25
CA ALA A 160 11.72 -14.58 -0.88
C ALA A 160 11.93 -15.68 -1.94
N LEU A 161 13.16 -15.96 -2.35
CA LEU A 161 13.46 -17.03 -3.33
C LEU A 161 13.04 -18.41 -2.82
N PHE A 162 13.31 -18.72 -1.55
CA PHE A 162 12.88 -19.97 -0.93
C PHE A 162 11.35 -20.10 -0.95
N LEU A 163 10.63 -19.04 -0.56
CA LEU A 163 9.18 -19.01 -0.62
C LEU A 163 8.67 -19.19 -2.07
N ILE A 164 9.31 -18.55 -3.05
CA ILE A 164 8.98 -18.64 -4.48
C ILE A 164 9.17 -20.07 -5.01
N PHE A 165 10.34 -20.68 -4.80
CA PHE A 165 10.66 -21.98 -5.41
C PHE A 165 10.04 -23.16 -4.66
N TRP A 166 9.96 -23.07 -3.33
CA TRP A 166 9.55 -24.19 -2.50
C TRP A 166 8.10 -24.05 -2.01
N ALA A 167 7.73 -22.89 -1.48
CA ALA A 167 6.44 -22.71 -0.82
C ALA A 167 5.28 -22.45 -1.79
N VAL A 168 5.51 -21.78 -2.92
CA VAL A 168 4.48 -21.59 -3.97
C VAL A 168 4.06 -22.93 -4.59
N LYS A 169 4.98 -23.89 -4.69
CA LYS A 169 4.72 -25.21 -5.28
C LYS A 169 3.89 -26.12 -4.35
N ARG A 170 3.78 -25.81 -3.05
CA ARG A 170 3.03 -26.63 -2.08
C ARG A 170 1.59 -26.11 -1.91
N SER A 171 0.59 -26.95 -2.17
CA SER A 171 -0.83 -26.56 -2.16
C SER A 171 -1.46 -26.47 -0.77
N GLY A 172 -2.15 -25.36 -0.46
CA GLY A 172 -3.03 -25.19 0.72
C GLY A 172 -3.37 -23.74 1.09
N HIS A 173 -4.17 -23.54 2.14
CA HIS A 173 -4.59 -22.23 2.70
C HIS A 173 -3.42 -21.30 3.10
N ARG A 174 -2.21 -21.84 3.30
CA ARG A 174 -1.00 -21.06 3.60
C ARG A 174 -0.48 -20.25 2.41
N LYS A 175 -0.98 -20.49 1.19
CA LYS A 175 -0.58 -19.78 -0.03
C LYS A 175 -0.76 -18.27 0.04
N MET A 176 -1.83 -17.79 0.70
CA MET A 176 -2.06 -16.36 0.90
C MET A 176 -0.90 -15.71 1.68
N LEU A 177 -0.55 -16.30 2.83
CA LEU A 177 0.55 -15.81 3.66
C LEU A 177 1.90 -15.87 2.94
N VAL A 178 2.11 -16.88 2.09
CA VAL A 178 3.33 -16.99 1.27
C VAL A 178 3.43 -15.86 0.26
N TYR A 179 2.37 -15.58 -0.52
CA TYR A 179 2.37 -14.47 -1.48
C TYR A 179 2.56 -13.12 -0.81
N ILE A 180 1.86 -12.91 0.31
CA ILE A 180 1.99 -11.69 1.11
C ILE A 180 3.39 -11.56 1.69
N ALA A 181 3.97 -12.64 2.24
CA ALA A 181 5.32 -12.61 2.78
C ALA A 181 6.37 -12.28 1.71
N ILE A 182 6.26 -12.87 0.51
CA ILE A 182 7.15 -12.55 -0.62
C ILE A 182 7.06 -11.07 -0.97
N CYS A 183 5.84 -10.55 -1.18
CA CYS A 183 5.69 -9.15 -1.58
C CYS A 183 6.08 -8.17 -0.47
N SER A 184 5.87 -8.51 0.81
CA SER A 184 6.30 -7.69 1.95
C SER A 184 7.81 -7.69 2.15
N LEU A 185 8.51 -8.81 1.94
CA LEU A 185 9.99 -8.90 2.00
C LEU A 185 10.64 -8.08 0.88
N MET A 186 10.14 -8.21 -0.34
CA MET A 186 10.63 -7.39 -1.46
C MET A 186 10.26 -5.92 -1.24
N GLY A 187 9.06 -5.65 -0.72
CA GLY A 187 8.57 -4.32 -0.44
C GLY A 187 9.40 -3.54 0.59
N SER A 188 9.87 -4.19 1.66
CA SER A 188 10.72 -3.49 2.64
C SER A 188 12.05 -3.02 2.03
N LEU A 189 12.63 -3.83 1.13
CA LEU A 189 13.82 -3.45 0.35
C LEU A 189 13.50 -2.34 -0.67
N THR A 190 12.32 -2.39 -1.30
CA THR A 190 11.84 -1.33 -2.19
C THR A 190 11.76 0.00 -1.45
N VAL A 191 11.13 0.06 -0.25
CA VAL A 191 10.97 1.31 0.51
C VAL A 191 12.30 1.96 0.85
N ILE A 192 13.27 1.15 1.29
CA ILE A 192 14.61 1.63 1.60
C ILE A 192 15.31 2.20 0.36
N SER A 193 15.24 1.46 -0.74
CA SER A 193 15.88 1.86 -1.99
C SER A 193 15.21 3.09 -2.59
N VAL A 194 13.88 3.18 -2.51
CA VAL A 194 13.09 4.36 -2.88
C VAL A 194 13.51 5.57 -2.05
N LYS A 195 13.67 5.43 -0.74
CA LYS A 195 14.18 6.50 0.13
C LYS A 195 15.56 6.96 -0.31
N ALA A 196 16.46 6.04 -0.63
CA ALA A 196 17.79 6.38 -1.15
C ALA A 196 17.73 7.20 -2.46
N VAL A 197 16.89 6.77 -3.40
CA VAL A 197 16.68 7.47 -4.67
C VAL A 197 15.99 8.82 -4.47
N ALA A 198 15.04 8.93 -3.55
CA ALA A 198 14.34 10.18 -3.24
C ALA A 198 15.29 11.23 -2.64
N ILE A 199 16.19 10.82 -1.76
CA ILE A 199 17.25 11.68 -1.21
C ILE A 199 18.25 12.07 -2.31
N ALA A 200 18.67 11.12 -3.15
CA ALA A 200 19.55 11.40 -4.30
C ALA A 200 18.96 12.47 -5.23
N LEU A 201 17.66 12.37 -5.54
CA LEU A 201 16.92 13.35 -6.33
C LEU A 201 16.83 14.70 -5.64
N LYS A 202 16.48 14.74 -4.34
CA LYS A 202 16.43 15.99 -3.54
C LYS A 202 17.78 16.73 -3.60
N LEU A 203 18.89 16.03 -3.36
CA LEU A 203 20.24 16.59 -3.39
C LEU A 203 20.67 17.03 -4.80
N SER A 204 20.25 16.28 -5.83
CA SER A 204 20.52 16.61 -7.23
C SER A 204 19.84 17.90 -7.69
N PHE A 205 18.66 18.21 -7.16
CA PHE A 205 17.96 19.46 -7.48
C PHE A 205 18.50 20.68 -6.72
N SER A 206 19.18 20.50 -5.58
CA SER A 206 19.64 21.61 -4.75
C SER A 206 21.09 22.03 -5.00
N GLU A 207 22.07 21.10 -5.05
CA GLU A 207 23.49 21.52 -5.04
C GLU A 207 24.47 20.67 -5.87
N SER A 208 24.24 19.35 -6.08
CA SER A 208 25.18 18.51 -6.86
C SER A 208 24.53 17.27 -7.46
N ASN A 209 24.83 16.96 -8.73
CA ASN A 209 24.24 15.83 -9.46
C ASN A 209 24.65 14.47 -8.85
N GLN A 210 23.77 13.85 -8.06
CA GLN A 210 24.01 12.56 -7.40
C GLN A 210 23.90 11.36 -8.36
N PHE A 211 23.43 11.56 -9.60
CA PHE A 211 23.36 10.49 -10.62
C PHE A 211 24.72 10.12 -11.22
N ILE A 212 25.77 10.87 -10.89
CA ILE A 212 27.16 10.53 -11.25
C ILE A 212 27.62 9.29 -10.47
N TYR A 213 27.09 9.10 -9.26
CA TYR A 213 27.45 7.99 -8.38
C TYR A 213 26.79 6.68 -8.84
N VAL A 214 27.60 5.62 -8.98
CA VAL A 214 27.14 4.25 -9.34
C VAL A 214 26.14 3.72 -8.30
N GLN A 215 26.27 4.16 -7.05
CA GLN A 215 25.41 3.82 -5.92
C GLN A 215 23.93 4.18 -6.20
N THR A 216 23.67 5.33 -6.83
CA THR A 216 22.31 5.77 -7.19
C THR A 216 21.68 4.81 -8.19
N TRP A 217 22.44 4.39 -9.21
CA TRP A 217 21.98 3.43 -10.22
C TRP A 217 21.74 2.04 -9.63
N PHE A 218 22.56 1.62 -8.66
CA PHE A 218 22.32 0.38 -7.92
C PHE A 218 20.97 0.41 -7.20
N PHE A 219 20.67 1.47 -6.44
CA PHE A 219 19.37 1.57 -5.75
C PHE A 219 18.20 1.62 -6.73
N ILE A 220 18.32 2.31 -7.85
CA ILE A 220 17.29 2.31 -8.92
C ILE A 220 17.05 0.90 -9.45
N PHE A 221 18.12 0.16 -9.74
CA PHE A 221 18.02 -1.21 -10.23
C PHE A 221 17.32 -2.14 -9.20
N VAL A 222 17.67 -2.00 -7.92
CA VAL A 222 17.01 -2.72 -6.82
C VAL A 222 15.53 -2.37 -6.74
N VAL A 223 15.16 -1.08 -6.84
CA VAL A 223 13.75 -0.64 -6.85
C VAL A 223 12.99 -1.33 -7.99
N ILE A 224 13.54 -1.34 -9.21
CA ILE A 224 12.86 -1.93 -10.37
C ILE A 224 12.60 -3.42 -10.15
N ILE A 225 13.63 -4.19 -9.78
CA ILE A 225 13.48 -5.64 -9.58
C ILE A 225 12.52 -5.94 -8.43
N CYS A 226 12.69 -5.27 -7.27
CA CYS A 226 11.85 -5.51 -6.10
C CYS A 226 10.39 -5.14 -6.38
N CYS A 227 10.15 -4.04 -7.07
CA CYS A 227 8.81 -3.59 -7.45
C CYS A 227 8.12 -4.58 -8.40
N LEU A 228 8.83 -5.09 -9.42
CA LEU A 228 8.27 -6.07 -10.35
C LEU A 228 7.84 -7.36 -9.63
N VAL A 229 8.69 -7.88 -8.73
CA VAL A 229 8.37 -9.08 -7.94
C VAL A 229 7.21 -8.78 -6.98
N GLN A 230 7.27 -7.66 -6.26
CA GLN A 230 6.25 -7.24 -5.31
C GLN A 230 4.87 -7.11 -5.96
N LEU A 231 4.78 -6.41 -7.09
CA LEU A 231 3.52 -6.23 -7.84
C LEU A 231 2.98 -7.56 -8.36
N ASN A 232 3.85 -8.45 -8.87
CA ASN A 232 3.41 -9.75 -9.36
C ASN A 232 2.73 -10.60 -8.28
N TYR A 233 3.37 -10.71 -7.10
CA TYR A 233 2.84 -11.53 -6.01
C TYR A 233 1.69 -10.88 -5.27
N LEU A 234 1.68 -9.54 -5.15
CA LEU A 234 0.52 -8.82 -4.61
C LEU A 234 -0.71 -9.03 -5.50
N ASN A 235 -0.56 -8.90 -6.81
CA ASN A 235 -1.66 -9.13 -7.75
C ASN A 235 -2.16 -10.58 -7.70
N LYS A 236 -1.26 -11.57 -7.60
CA LYS A 236 -1.65 -12.97 -7.39
C LYS A 236 -2.43 -13.19 -6.09
N ALA A 237 -2.03 -12.53 -5.00
CA ALA A 237 -2.74 -12.62 -3.73
C ALA A 237 -4.15 -12.01 -3.81
N LEU A 238 -4.28 -10.85 -4.46
CA LEU A 238 -5.56 -10.16 -4.64
C LEU A 238 -6.51 -10.90 -5.58
N ASP A 239 -5.98 -11.58 -6.60
CA ASP A 239 -6.78 -12.37 -7.54
C ASP A 239 -7.26 -13.70 -6.93
N SER A 240 -6.43 -14.33 -6.09
CA SER A 240 -6.73 -15.65 -5.52
C SER A 240 -7.49 -15.61 -4.18
N PHE A 241 -7.46 -14.50 -3.45
CA PHE A 241 -7.98 -14.42 -2.08
C PHE A 241 -8.82 -13.16 -1.85
N ASN A 242 -9.70 -13.21 -0.85
CA ASN A 242 -10.54 -12.06 -0.52
C ASN A 242 -9.70 -10.85 -0.09
N THR A 243 -9.80 -9.77 -0.86
CA THR A 243 -9.12 -8.48 -0.61
C THR A 243 -9.34 -7.94 0.81
N ALA A 244 -10.49 -8.22 1.43
CA ALA A 244 -10.76 -7.78 2.80
C ALA A 244 -9.90 -8.45 3.87
N VAL A 245 -9.29 -9.58 3.54
CA VAL A 245 -8.30 -10.27 4.39
C VAL A 245 -6.88 -9.97 3.89
N VAL A 246 -6.66 -9.96 2.57
CA VAL A 246 -5.34 -9.72 1.98
C VAL A 246 -4.81 -8.34 2.33
N SER A 247 -5.62 -7.28 2.17
CA SER A 247 -5.15 -5.90 2.37
C SER A 247 -4.69 -5.62 3.79
N PRO A 248 -5.45 -5.96 4.86
CA PRO A 248 -4.98 -5.79 6.23
C PRO A 248 -3.74 -6.64 6.57
N VAL A 249 -3.71 -7.90 6.12
CA VAL A 249 -2.57 -8.81 6.40
C VAL A 249 -1.30 -8.33 5.70
N TYR A 250 -1.42 -7.88 4.43
CA TYR A 250 -0.31 -7.28 3.69
C TYR A 250 0.19 -6.02 4.37
N TYR A 251 -0.72 -5.12 4.75
CA TYR A 251 -0.36 -3.89 5.46
C TYR A 251 0.46 -4.20 6.73
N VAL A 252 -0.01 -5.15 7.56
CA VAL A 252 0.70 -5.54 8.78
C VAL A 252 2.11 -6.07 8.48
N MET A 253 2.21 -7.08 7.60
CA MET A 253 3.47 -7.75 7.29
C MET A 253 4.47 -6.80 6.63
N PHE A 254 4.00 -6.00 5.67
CA PHE A 254 4.80 -4.99 4.97
C PHE A 254 5.31 -3.93 5.91
N THR A 255 4.46 -3.38 6.78
CA THR A 255 4.88 -2.35 7.72
C THR A 255 5.86 -2.90 8.75
N ILE A 256 5.63 -4.09 9.33
CA ILE A 256 6.59 -4.70 10.28
C ILE A 256 7.96 -4.90 9.63
N LEU A 257 8.00 -5.50 8.44
CA LEU A 257 9.26 -5.75 7.75
C LEU A 257 9.96 -4.45 7.35
N THR A 258 9.21 -3.43 6.92
CA THR A 258 9.75 -2.11 6.59
C THR A 258 10.33 -1.41 7.82
N ILE A 259 9.63 -1.46 8.96
CA ILE A 259 10.12 -0.92 10.23
C ILE A 259 11.41 -1.62 10.66
N LEU A 260 11.43 -2.96 10.63
CA LEU A 260 12.63 -3.75 10.96
C LEU A 260 13.80 -3.41 10.04
N ALA A 261 13.56 -3.32 8.73
CA ALA A 261 14.59 -2.97 7.76
C ALA A 261 15.18 -1.58 8.03
N ASN A 262 14.33 -0.59 8.30
CA ASN A 262 14.76 0.78 8.62
C ASN A 262 15.52 0.84 9.94
N MET A 263 15.03 0.15 10.97
CA MET A 263 15.73 0.04 12.25
C MET A 263 17.13 -0.53 12.06
N ILE A 264 17.27 -1.64 11.31
CA ILE A 264 18.55 -2.30 11.02
C ILE A 264 19.50 -1.40 10.23
N MET A 265 19.00 -0.71 9.22
CA MET A 265 19.84 0.12 8.35
C MET A 265 20.34 1.38 9.07
N TYR A 266 19.44 2.11 9.72
CA TYR A 266 19.79 3.39 10.35
C TYR A 266 20.26 3.22 11.81
N LYS A 267 20.13 2.03 12.40
CA LYS A 267 20.45 1.75 13.81
C LYS A 267 19.70 2.65 14.78
N ASP A 268 18.45 2.99 14.44
CA ASP A 268 17.67 3.98 15.20
C ASP A 268 17.32 3.53 16.62
N TRP A 269 17.38 2.22 16.92
CA TRP A 269 17.18 1.70 18.28
C TRP A 269 18.16 2.27 19.31
N VAL A 270 19.36 2.68 18.90
CA VAL A 270 20.37 3.22 19.83
C VAL A 270 19.96 4.60 20.35
N SER A 271 19.21 5.35 19.53
CA SER A 271 18.79 6.73 19.81
C SER A 271 17.39 6.86 20.41
N GLN A 272 16.61 5.78 20.39
CA GLN A 272 15.21 5.77 20.80
C GLN A 272 15.08 5.26 22.24
N SER A 273 14.28 5.94 23.06
CA SER A 273 13.92 5.42 24.38
C SER A 273 12.97 4.22 24.26
N ALA A 274 13.04 3.28 25.21
CA ALA A 274 12.15 2.12 25.24
C ALA A 274 10.66 2.52 25.19
N THR A 275 10.31 3.66 25.82
CA THR A 275 8.96 4.24 25.79
C THR A 275 8.55 4.71 24.39
N GLN A 276 9.45 5.31 23.62
CA GLN A 276 9.14 5.71 22.24
C GLN A 276 8.85 4.51 21.36
N ILE A 277 9.68 3.46 21.46
CA ILE A 277 9.48 2.21 20.72
C ILE A 277 8.15 1.56 21.12
N ALA A 278 7.86 1.48 22.43
CA ALA A 278 6.62 0.90 22.94
C ALA A 278 5.38 1.67 22.43
N THR A 279 5.40 2.99 22.44
CA THR A 279 4.28 3.81 21.97
C THR A 279 4.11 3.72 20.46
N GLN A 280 5.20 3.64 19.68
CA GLN A 280 5.13 3.40 18.23
C GLN A 280 4.52 2.04 17.91
N LEU A 281 4.92 0.98 18.63
CA LEU A 281 4.34 -0.36 18.47
C LEU A 281 2.85 -0.36 18.84
N CYS A 282 2.48 0.31 19.93
CA CYS A 282 1.09 0.48 20.33
C CYS A 282 0.26 1.22 19.26
N GLY A 283 0.80 2.32 18.73
CA GLY A 283 0.18 3.08 17.64
C GLY A 283 0.00 2.21 16.39
N PHE A 284 1.01 1.43 16.03
CA PHE A 284 0.94 0.50 14.90
C PHE A 284 -0.15 -0.57 15.11
N VAL A 285 -0.19 -1.24 16.25
CA VAL A 285 -1.25 -2.22 16.59
C VAL A 285 -2.64 -1.58 16.51
N THR A 286 -2.76 -0.33 16.95
CA THR A 286 -4.02 0.43 16.87
C THR A 286 -4.46 0.69 15.43
N ILE A 287 -3.54 1.07 14.53
CA ILE A 287 -3.84 1.22 13.09
C ILE A 287 -4.24 -0.13 12.47
N VAL A 288 -3.55 -1.20 12.84
CA VAL A 288 -3.88 -2.55 12.38
C VAL A 288 -5.30 -2.93 12.79
N ALA A 289 -5.65 -2.76 14.06
CA ALA A 289 -7.01 -3.01 14.53
C ALA A 289 -8.06 -2.19 13.74
N GLY A 290 -7.78 -0.90 13.51
CA GLY A 290 -8.67 -0.03 12.75
C GLY A 290 -8.84 -0.45 11.29
N THR A 291 -7.76 -0.82 10.60
CA THR A 291 -7.79 -1.25 9.19
C THR A 291 -8.54 -2.56 8.99
N PHE A 292 -8.39 -3.53 9.90
CA PHE A 292 -9.16 -4.77 9.90
C PHE A 292 -10.65 -4.51 10.10
N LEU A 293 -11.00 -3.65 11.05
CA LEU A 293 -12.40 -3.33 11.34
C LEU A 293 -13.06 -2.63 10.14
N LEU A 294 -12.36 -1.69 9.51
CA LEU A 294 -12.84 -0.98 8.33
C LEU A 294 -13.07 -1.93 7.13
N HIS A 295 -12.12 -2.82 6.83
CA HIS A 295 -12.26 -3.77 5.72
C HIS A 295 -13.39 -4.78 5.93
N LYS A 296 -13.55 -5.31 7.14
CA LYS A 296 -14.65 -6.23 7.47
C LYS A 296 -16.02 -5.57 7.28
N THR A 297 -16.14 -4.27 7.54
CA THR A 297 -17.41 -3.57 7.34
C THR A 297 -17.73 -3.34 5.87
N ASN A 298 -16.73 -3.02 5.04
CA ASN A 298 -16.92 -2.78 3.61
C ASN A 298 -17.34 -4.04 2.82
N THR A 299 -16.94 -5.24 3.25
CA THR A 299 -17.47 -6.48 2.66
C THR A 299 -18.90 -6.74 3.07
N SER A 300 -19.21 -6.57 4.36
CA SER A 300 -20.56 -6.82 4.88
C SER A 300 -21.65 -5.91 4.27
N SER A 301 -21.28 -4.73 3.78
CA SER A 301 -22.18 -3.85 3.04
C SER A 301 -22.36 -4.30 1.59
N THR A 302 -21.29 -4.78 0.96
CA THR A 302 -21.32 -5.32 -0.41
C THR A 302 -22.17 -6.58 -0.50
N ASP A 303 -22.01 -7.52 0.45
CA ASP A 303 -22.76 -8.79 0.47
C ASP A 303 -24.26 -8.57 0.66
N ARG A 304 -24.66 -7.66 1.56
CA ARG A 304 -26.08 -7.30 1.77
C ARG A 304 -26.72 -6.62 0.56
N HIS A 305 -25.95 -5.84 -0.21
CA HIS A 305 -26.45 -5.26 -1.45
C HIS A 305 -26.64 -6.30 -2.55
N ALA A 306 -25.74 -7.29 -2.66
CA ALA A 306 -25.89 -8.40 -3.60
C ALA A 306 -27.12 -9.27 -3.27
N GLU A 307 -27.40 -9.50 -1.99
CA GLU A 307 -28.57 -10.27 -1.53
C GLU A 307 -29.90 -9.53 -1.74
N SER A 308 -29.89 -8.19 -1.77
CA SER A 308 -31.05 -7.35 -2.09
C SER A 308 -31.30 -7.14 -3.59
N ALA A 309 -30.41 -7.61 -4.47
CA ALA A 309 -30.56 -7.45 -5.91
C ALA A 309 -31.59 -8.47 -6.44
N PRO A 310 -32.49 -8.07 -7.36
CA PRO A 310 -33.45 -9.00 -7.95
C PRO A 310 -32.73 -10.16 -8.63
N THR A 311 -33.16 -11.39 -8.33
CA THR A 311 -32.61 -12.62 -8.93
C THR A 311 -32.62 -12.51 -10.44
N PRO A 312 -31.53 -12.87 -11.13
CA PRO A 312 -31.52 -12.89 -12.59
C PRO A 312 -32.61 -13.85 -13.09
N PRO A 313 -33.28 -13.52 -14.21
CA PRO A 313 -34.30 -14.39 -14.78
C PRO A 313 -33.68 -15.77 -15.07
N PRO A 314 -34.44 -16.86 -14.88
CA PRO A 314 -33.95 -18.20 -15.16
C PRO A 314 -33.43 -18.28 -16.60
N PRO A 315 -32.38 -19.07 -16.85
CA PRO A 315 -31.86 -19.26 -18.19
C PRO A 315 -33.00 -19.73 -19.12
N PRO A 316 -33.04 -19.25 -20.37
CA PRO A 316 -34.06 -19.67 -21.32
C PRO A 316 -34.02 -21.20 -21.48
N PRO A 317 -35.19 -21.86 -21.62
CA PRO A 317 -35.23 -23.29 -21.83
C PRO A 317 -34.39 -23.66 -23.05
N PRO A 318 -33.69 -24.80 -23.02
CA PRO A 318 -32.91 -25.26 -24.16
C PRO A 318 -33.81 -25.38 -25.40
N PRO A 319 -33.28 -25.06 -26.60
CA PRO A 319 -34.05 -25.15 -27.83
C PRO A 319 -34.59 -26.58 -28.03
N PRO A 320 -35.81 -26.75 -28.57
CA PRO A 320 -36.50 -28.05 -28.65
C PRO A 320 -35.86 -29.14 -29.54
N ASP A 321 -34.62 -29.00 -30.02
CA ASP A 321 -34.00 -29.93 -30.98
C ASP A 321 -32.85 -30.80 -30.41
N GLN A 322 -32.89 -31.15 -29.12
CA GLN A 322 -31.99 -32.20 -28.56
C GLN A 322 -32.72 -33.32 -27.80
N ILE A 323 -33.99 -33.57 -28.13
CA ILE A 323 -34.67 -34.81 -27.74
C ILE A 323 -34.80 -35.66 -29.01
N CYS A 324 -34.22 -36.87 -28.95
CA CYS A 324 -34.12 -37.89 -30.02
C CYS A 324 -33.00 -37.71 -31.05
N VAL A 325 -31.81 -38.29 -30.79
CA VAL A 325 -31.30 -39.50 -31.48
C VAL A 325 -30.20 -40.14 -30.61
N GLN A 326 -30.59 -41.00 -29.66
CA GLN A 326 -29.80 -42.18 -29.28
C GLN A 326 -30.79 -43.31 -29.03
N GLY A 327 -31.11 -44.01 -30.12
CA GLY A 327 -31.60 -45.38 -30.15
C GLY A 327 -30.59 -46.20 -30.93
#